data_AF-A0A7V3H8F2-F1
#
_entry.id   AF-A0A7V3H8F2-F1
#
_cell.length_a   1.000
_cell.length_b   1.000
_cell.length_c   1.000
_cell.angle_alpha   90.00
_cell.angle_beta   90.00
_cell.angle_gamma   90.00
#
_symmetry.space_group_name_H-M   'P 1'
#
loop_
_entity.id
_entity.type
_entity.pdbx_description
1 polymer ?
#
loop_
_entity_poly.entity_id
_entity_poly.type
_entity_poly.pdbx_seq_one_letter_code
_entity_poly.pdbx_strand_id
1 'polypeptide(L)'
;MALETLETLTREELLTRQEENTTQKAALLKEYKSYAADLEYAENDFEQELIQNKRDTLAKKIKALARELEEIETLLKTPASERN
;
A
#
# COMPACT_ATOMS: atom_id res chain seq x y z
N MET A 1 -9.17 2.61 -21.91
CA MET A 1 -8.55 3.42 -20.84
C MET A 1 -7.09 3.04 -20.81
N ALA A 2 -6.18 3.96 -21.12
CA ALA A 2 -4.75 3.69 -20.96
C ALA A 2 -4.47 3.60 -19.46
N LEU A 3 -3.85 2.51 -19.02
CA LEU A 3 -3.25 2.44 -17.70
C LEU A 3 -1.96 3.25 -17.80
N GLU A 4 -1.93 4.46 -17.22
CA GLU A 4 -0.67 5.21 -17.08
C GLU A 4 0.25 4.41 -16.17
N THR A 5 1.41 4.04 -16.69
CA THR A 5 2.47 3.35 -15.94
C THR A 5 3.25 4.39 -15.14
N LEU A 6 3.82 4.01 -14.00
CA LEU A 6 4.58 4.95 -13.16
C LEU A 6 5.76 5.59 -13.92
N GLU A 7 6.33 4.89 -14.89
CA GLU A 7 7.42 5.35 -15.75
C GLU A 7 7.05 6.58 -16.58
N THR A 8 5.78 6.75 -16.95
CA THR A 8 5.32 7.90 -17.75
C THR A 8 5.03 9.14 -16.90
N LEU A 9 5.02 9.01 -15.58
CA LEU A 9 4.73 10.13 -14.68
C LEU A 9 5.92 11.10 -14.60
N THR A 10 5.58 12.39 -14.62
CA THR A 10 6.51 13.47 -14.31
C THR A 10 7.00 13.38 -12.87
N ARG A 11 8.07 14.12 -12.55
CA ARG A 11 8.60 14.16 -11.18
C ARG A 11 7.57 14.68 -10.16
N GLU A 12 6.76 15.67 -10.54
CA GLU A 12 5.74 16.25 -9.66
C GLU A 12 4.61 15.25 -9.39
N GLU A 13 4.17 14.51 -10.42
CA GLU A 13 3.18 13.44 -10.28
C GLU A 13 3.71 12.27 -9.45
N LEU A 14 4.98 11.88 -9.62
CA LEU A 14 5.63 10.86 -8.79
C LEU A 14 5.70 11.26 -7.31
N LEU A 15 6.00 12.53 -7.01
CA LEU A 15 6.02 13.04 -5.63
C LEU A 15 4.61 13.04 -5.02
N THR A 16 3.61 13.50 -5.78
CA THR A 16 2.21 13.47 -5.36
C THR A 16 1.77 12.04 -5.05
N ARG A 17 2.08 11.10 -5.96
CA ARG A 17 1.77 9.69 -5.77
C ARG A 17 2.51 9.07 -4.60
N GLN A 18 3.76 9.49 -4.34
CA GLN A 18 4.52 9.06 -3.16
C GLN A 18 3.83 9.47 -1.86
N GLU A 19 3.36 10.71 -1.77
CA GLU A 19 2.66 11.24 -0.60
C GLU A 19 1.31 10.54 -0.37
N GLU A 20 0.53 10.37 -1.45
CA GLU A 20 -0.74 9.63 -1.42
C GLU A 20 -0.53 8.19 -0.96
N ASN A 21 0.40 7.46 -1.58
CA ASN A 21 0.67 6.06 -1.25
C ASN A 21 1.22 5.91 0.17
N THR A 22 2.03 6.87 0.66
CA THR A 22 2.52 6.90 2.03
C THR A 22 1.37 7.07 3.03
N THR A 23 0.46 8.01 2.73
CA THR A 23 -0.73 8.27 3.56
C THR A 23 -1.66 7.06 3.59
N GLN A 24 -1.95 6.47 2.43
CA GLN A 24 -2.79 5.28 2.31
C GLN A 24 -2.17 4.08 3.04
N LYS A 25 -0.86 3.84 2.89
CA LYS A 25 -0.15 2.78 3.59
C LYS A 25 -0.22 2.95 5.11
N ALA A 26 -0.07 4.18 5.61
CA ALA A 26 -0.20 4.48 7.03
C ALA A 26 -1.62 4.22 7.56
N ALA A 27 -2.65 4.61 6.80
CA ALA A 27 -4.05 4.34 7.15
C ALA A 27 -4.35 2.84 7.21
N LEU A 28 -3.91 2.07 6.21
CA LEU A 28 -4.09 0.62 6.18
C LEU A 28 -3.31 -0.08 7.29
N LEU A 29 -2.11 0.40 7.63
CA LEU A 29 -1.35 -0.12 8.78
C LEU A 29 -2.07 0.13 10.11
N LYS A 30 -2.72 1.29 10.25
CA LYS A 30 -3.53 1.60 11.44
C LYS A 30 -4.72 0.66 11.55
N GLU A 31 -5.44 0.43 10.46
CA GLU A 31 -6.56 -0.51 10.42
C GLU A 31 -6.10 -1.96 10.66
N TYR A 32 -4.99 -2.37 10.06
CA TYR A 32 -4.42 -3.71 10.28
C TYR A 32 -4.10 -3.96 11.76
N LYS A 33 -3.61 -2.92 12.45
CA LYS A 33 -3.29 -2.97 13.88
C LYS A 33 -4.55 -2.95 14.76
N SER A 34 -5.65 -2.31 14.34
CA SER A 34 -6.88 -2.31 15.15
C SER A 34 -7.50 -3.70 15.25
N TYR A 35 -7.39 -4.53 14.20
CA TYR A 35 -7.85 -5.91 14.23
C TYR A 35 -7.09 -6.83 15.20
N ALA A 36 -5.99 -6.38 15.80
CA ALA A 36 -5.31 -7.14 16.85
C ALA A 36 -6.18 -7.28 18.11
N ALA A 37 -6.88 -6.20 18.48
CA ALA A 37 -7.86 -6.24 19.57
C ALA A 37 -9.05 -7.11 19.20
N ASP A 38 -9.58 -6.96 17.98
CA ASP A 38 -10.73 -7.76 17.53
C ASP A 38 -10.43 -9.28 17.58
N LEU A 39 -9.21 -9.70 17.26
CA LEU A 39 -8.79 -11.11 17.39
C LEU A 39 -8.72 -11.59 18.83
N GLU A 40 -8.31 -10.73 19.76
CA GLU A 40 -8.22 -11.06 21.18
C GLU A 40 -9.60 -11.34 21.78
N TYR A 41 -10.63 -10.63 21.31
CA TYR A 41 -12.01 -10.74 21.80
C TYR A 41 -12.93 -11.58 20.90
N ALA A 42 -12.40 -12.26 19.88
CA ALA A 42 -13.21 -13.10 19.00
C ALA A 42 -13.82 -14.28 19.78
N GLU A 43 -15.14 -14.42 19.72
CA GLU A 43 -15.89 -15.36 20.58
C GLU A 43 -15.89 -16.80 20.04
N ASN A 44 -15.58 -16.97 18.76
CA ASN A 44 -15.61 -18.26 18.07
C ASN A 44 -14.63 -18.31 16.88
N ASP A 45 -14.38 -19.53 16.39
CA ASP A 45 -13.45 -19.78 15.28
C ASP A 45 -13.87 -19.06 13.98
N PHE A 46 -15.18 -18.89 13.75
CA PHE A 46 -15.68 -18.19 12.57
C PHE A 46 -15.33 -16.69 12.60
N GLU A 47 -15.50 -16.03 13.74
CA GLU A 47 -15.10 -14.64 13.94
C GLU A 47 -13.58 -14.48 13.80
N GLN A 48 -12.80 -15.38 14.38
CA GLN A 48 -11.34 -15.38 14.23
C GLN A 48 -10.94 -15.48 12.77
N GLU A 49 -11.51 -16.43 12.02
CA GLU A 49 -11.22 -16.61 10.60
C GLU A 49 -11.63 -15.38 9.77
N LEU A 50 -12.78 -14.78 10.06
CA LEU A 50 -13.23 -13.56 9.40
C LEU A 50 -12.27 -12.38 9.63
N ILE A 51 -11.83 -12.18 10.87
CA ILE A 51 -10.88 -11.11 11.21
C ILE A 51 -9.50 -11.39 10.60
N GLN A 52 -9.04 -12.64 10.62
CA GLN A 52 -7.79 -13.02 9.97
C GLN A 52 -7.83 -12.76 8.46
N ASN A 53 -8.94 -13.09 7.78
CA ASN A 53 -9.13 -12.80 6.36
C ASN A 53 -9.09 -11.29 6.05
N LYS A 54 -9.66 -10.45 6.94
CA LYS A 54 -9.56 -8.98 6.82
C LYS A 54 -8.11 -8.51 6.97
N ARG A 55 -7.39 -9.00 7.98
CA ARG A 55 -5.97 -8.70 8.20
C ARG A 55 -5.10 -9.12 7.02
N ASP A 56 -5.33 -10.29 6.46
CA ASP A 56 -4.59 -10.79 5.30
C ASP A 56 -4.84 -9.93 4.05
N THR A 57 -6.08 -9.49 3.86
CA THR A 57 -6.43 -8.57 2.77
C THR A 57 -5.71 -7.23 2.92
N LEU A 58 -5.68 -6.68 4.13
CA LEU A 58 -4.93 -5.46 4.42
C LEU A 58 -3.42 -5.64 4.22
N ALA A 59 -2.86 -6.77 4.68
CA ALA A 59 -1.44 -7.07 4.52
C ALA A 59 -1.04 -7.12 3.03
N LYS A 60 -1.88 -7.70 2.17
CA LYS A 60 -1.68 -7.71 0.71
C LYS A 60 -1.66 -6.28 0.14
N LYS A 61 -2.62 -5.43 0.53
CA LYS A 61 -2.68 -4.02 0.09
C LYS A 61 -1.46 -3.22 0.56
N ILE A 62 -1.06 -3.37 1.83
CA ILE A 62 0.12 -2.71 2.39
C ILE A 62 1.39 -3.13 1.64
N LYS A 63 1.54 -4.42 1.31
CA LYS A 63 2.68 -4.93 0.54
C LYS A 63 2.70 -4.40 -0.89
N ALA A 64 1.54 -4.29 -1.54
CA ALA A 64 1.43 -3.69 -2.87
C ALA A 64 1.88 -2.22 -2.86
N LEU A 65 1.34 -1.41 -1.93
CA LEU A 65 1.74 0.00 -1.77
C LEU A 65 3.23 0.15 -1.41
N ALA A 66 3.79 -0.77 -0.60
CA ALA A 66 5.21 -0.74 -0.28
C ALA A 66 6.09 -0.92 -1.53
N ARG A 67 5.72 -1.86 -2.42
CA ARG A 67 6.42 -2.06 -3.69
C ARG A 67 6.29 -0.85 -4.62
N GLU A 68 5.09 -0.29 -4.71
CA GLU A 68 4.83 0.90 -5.51
C GLU A 68 5.67 2.11 -5.02
N LEU A 69 5.82 2.26 -3.70
CA LEU A 69 6.70 3.28 -3.12
C LEU A 69 8.18 3.04 -3.42
N GLU A 70 8.66 1.80 -3.40
CA GLU A 70 10.03 1.44 -3.80
C GLU A 70 10.29 1.76 -5.28
N GLU A 71 9.30 1.51 -6.14
CA GLU A 71 9.36 1.84 -7.57
C GLU A 71 9.39 3.36 -7.79
N ILE A 72 8.51 4.11 -7.12
CA ILE A 72 8.50 5.58 -7.16
C ILE A 72 9.84 6.14 -6.68
N GLU A 73 10.40 5.61 -5.58
CA GLU A 73 11.71 6.04 -5.08
C GLU A 73 12.83 5.79 -6.10
N THR A 74 12.79 4.64 -6.79
CA THR A 74 13.73 4.30 -7.86
C THR A 74 13.59 5.27 -9.04
N LEU A 75 12.37 5.57 -9.46
CA LEU A 75 12.09 6.51 -10.55
C LEU A 75 12.49 7.95 -10.18
N LEU A 76 12.31 8.38 -8.93
CA LEU A 76 12.72 9.71 -8.46
C LEU A 76 14.26 9.88 -8.41
N LYS A 77 15.00 8.78 -8.21
CA LYS A 77 16.48 8.77 -8.24
C LYS A 77 17.03 8.64 -9.66
N THR A 78 16.24 8.12 -10.59
CA THR A 78 16.64 7.93 -11.99
C THR A 78 16.32 9.19 -12.81
N PRO A 79 17.31 9.77 -13.52
CA PRO A 79 17.07 10.88 -14.44
C PRO A 79 15.96 10.55 -15.44
N ALA A 80 15.09 11.50 -15.76
CA ALA A 80 14.00 11.29 -16.72
C ALA A 80 14.49 10.83 -18.11
N SER A 81 15.73 11.16 -18.47
CA SER A 81 16.38 10.74 -19.72
C SER A 81 16.81 9.27 -19.75
N GLU A 82 16.81 8.58 -18.60
CA GLU A 82 17.27 7.20 -18.43
C GLU A 82 16.12 6.24 -18.09
N ARG A 83 14.89 6.75 -18.05
CA ARG A 83 13.67 5.93 -17.96
C ARG A 83 13.40 5.38 -19.37
N ASN A 84 13.42 4.05 -19.53
CA ASN A 84 13.22 3.37 -20.82
C ASN A 84 11.77 3.47 -21.30
#